data_AF-A0A560F0E1-F1
#
_entry.id   AF-A0A560F0E1-F1
#
_cell.length_a   1.000
_cell.length_b   1.000
_cell.length_c   1.000
_cell.angle_alpha   90.00
_cell.angle_beta   90.00
_cell.angle_gamma   90.00
#
_symmetry.space_group_name_H-M   'P 1'
#
loop_
_entity.id
_entity.type
_entity.pdbx_description
1 polymer ?
#
loop_
_entity_poly.entity_id
_entity_poly.type
_entity_poly.pdbx_seq_one_letter_code
_entity_poly.pdbx_strand_id
1 'polypeptide(L)'
;MTAPIPEDRPYLTLDALDLPGVHHGYFTRRGGVSTGLYAGRNVGFGSNDDAAAVAENRARCAADLGLPADSLVTVYQVHSPTVVTVERPWAREEAPRADAMVTRQRGIALGILTADCVPVLFADPTAGVIGAAHAGWKGAFTGVLEATVRAMADLGADPARIVAGVGPHIGAGSYEVGPEFEARFLEADAGNARFFHPGRRADHPRFDIGAYVGHRLSGCGLARVAHTGHDTVEREDLFFSYRRSTLQCEGDYGRHISMIALDPIS
;
A
#
# COMPACT_ATOMS: atom_id res chain seq x y z
N MET A 1 9.84 -1.24 -16.01
CA MET A 1 10.63 -2.41 -15.62
C MET A 1 10.21 -2.80 -14.22
N THR A 2 9.97 -4.09 -13.96
CA THR A 2 9.59 -4.60 -12.63
C THR A 2 10.80 -4.54 -11.70
N ALA A 3 10.62 -4.02 -10.48
CA ALA A 3 11.68 -3.95 -9.49
C ALA A 3 12.12 -5.38 -9.08
N PRO A 4 13.42 -5.71 -9.09
CA PRO A 4 13.87 -7.03 -8.68
C PRO A 4 13.59 -7.26 -7.18
N ILE A 5 13.35 -8.52 -6.81
CA ILE A 5 13.28 -8.92 -5.40
C ILE A 5 14.63 -9.53 -5.06
N PRO A 6 15.44 -8.90 -4.19
CA PRO A 6 16.72 -9.51 -3.81
C PRO A 6 16.48 -10.77 -3.00
N GLU A 7 17.28 -11.80 -3.23
CA GLU A 7 17.15 -13.11 -2.56
C GLU A 7 17.39 -13.02 -1.05
N ASP A 8 18.15 -12.02 -0.62
CA ASP A 8 18.62 -11.80 0.75
C ASP A 8 17.67 -10.96 1.61
N ARG A 9 16.62 -10.35 1.04
CA ARG A 9 15.68 -9.51 1.81
C ARG A 9 14.21 -9.84 1.54
N PRO A 10 13.33 -9.81 2.57
CA PRO A 10 11.92 -10.15 2.43
C PRO A 10 11.03 -8.99 1.93
N TYR A 11 11.60 -7.94 1.35
CA TYR A 11 10.88 -6.74 0.89
C TYR A 11 11.49 -6.10 -0.37
N LEU A 12 10.67 -5.29 -1.04
CA LEU A 12 11.08 -4.48 -2.18
C LEU A 12 11.39 -3.05 -1.74
N THR A 13 12.37 -2.44 -2.38
CA THR A 13 12.56 -0.98 -2.38
C THR A 13 12.36 -0.44 -3.79
N LEU A 14 12.36 0.88 -3.91
CA LEU A 14 12.31 1.61 -5.17
C LEU A 14 13.39 2.68 -5.11
N ASP A 15 14.30 2.68 -6.07
CA ASP A 15 15.40 3.65 -6.17
C ASP A 15 14.90 5.11 -6.12
N ALA A 16 13.67 5.36 -6.58
CA ALA A 16 13.04 6.68 -6.52
C ALA A 16 12.81 7.19 -5.09
N LEU A 17 12.63 6.28 -4.14
CA LEU A 17 12.41 6.55 -2.72
C LEU A 17 13.66 6.30 -1.86
N ASP A 18 14.79 5.91 -2.45
CA ASP A 18 16.09 5.81 -1.78
C ASP A 18 16.64 7.23 -1.51
N LEU A 19 15.94 7.97 -0.66
CA LEU A 19 16.14 9.38 -0.35
C LEU A 19 16.86 9.50 1.00
N PRO A 20 17.74 10.52 1.19
CA PRO A 20 18.44 10.72 2.45
C PRO A 20 17.47 10.80 3.64
N GLY A 21 17.68 9.93 4.62
CA GLY A 21 16.92 9.85 5.85
C GLY A 21 15.47 9.37 5.73
N VAL A 22 15.15 8.70 4.61
CA VAL A 22 13.89 7.98 4.41
C VAL A 22 14.19 6.47 4.36
N HIS A 23 13.44 5.70 5.14
CA HIS A 23 13.44 4.24 5.09
C HIS A 23 12.10 3.78 4.52
N HIS A 24 12.10 2.87 3.57
CA HIS A 24 10.86 2.28 3.05
C HIS A 24 11.02 0.82 2.66
N GLY A 25 9.89 0.13 2.61
CA GLY A 25 9.84 -1.24 2.13
C GLY A 25 8.41 -1.67 1.79
N TYR A 26 8.27 -2.43 0.70
CA TYR A 26 7.05 -3.16 0.38
C TYR A 26 7.28 -4.64 0.69
N PHE A 27 6.74 -5.11 1.81
CA PHE A 27 7.04 -6.44 2.32
C PHE A 27 6.34 -7.53 1.52
N THR A 28 7.06 -8.63 1.31
CA THR A 28 6.54 -9.88 0.78
C THR A 28 5.97 -10.73 1.91
N ARG A 29 5.36 -11.85 1.57
CA ARG A 29 4.95 -12.88 2.54
C ARG A 29 6.11 -13.69 3.10
N ARG A 30 7.35 -13.52 2.65
CA ARG A 30 8.49 -14.34 3.09
C ARG A 30 9.03 -13.90 4.46
N GLY A 31 9.70 -14.81 5.17
CA GLY A 31 10.47 -14.48 6.38
C GLY A 31 9.64 -14.22 7.64
N GLY A 32 8.41 -14.74 7.73
CA GLY A 32 7.57 -14.67 8.93
C GLY A 32 7.37 -16.02 9.62
N VAL A 33 6.56 -16.04 10.66
CA VAL A 33 6.31 -17.21 11.54
C VAL A 33 4.91 -17.80 11.42
N SER A 34 4.02 -17.15 10.69
CA SER A 34 2.66 -17.65 10.48
C SER A 34 2.68 -18.93 9.64
N THR A 35 1.65 -19.75 9.77
CA THR A 35 1.53 -21.06 9.09
C THR A 35 0.19 -21.18 8.34
N GLY A 36 -0.01 -22.26 7.59
CA GLY A 36 -1.25 -22.52 6.85
C GLY A 36 -1.58 -21.44 5.81
N LEU A 37 -2.82 -20.95 5.78
CA LEU A 37 -3.28 -19.89 4.87
C LEU A 37 -2.45 -18.60 5.00
N TYR A 38 -1.89 -18.38 6.20
CA TYR A 38 -1.10 -17.20 6.53
C TYR A 38 0.41 -17.44 6.39
N ALA A 39 0.82 -18.59 5.84
CA ALA A 39 2.20 -19.05 5.84
C ALA A 39 3.19 -17.95 5.43
N GLY A 40 4.18 -17.74 6.31
CA GLY A 40 5.15 -16.67 6.22
C GLY A 40 4.76 -15.46 7.05
N ARG A 41 4.71 -14.27 6.44
CA ARG A 41 4.72 -12.98 7.12
C ARG A 41 3.38 -12.25 7.01
N ASN A 42 2.35 -12.81 7.61
CA ASN A 42 1.07 -12.13 7.78
C ASN A 42 1.15 -11.08 8.89
N VAL A 43 0.77 -9.83 8.58
CA VAL A 43 0.82 -8.69 9.52
C VAL A 43 -0.56 -8.15 9.90
N GLY A 44 -1.63 -8.80 9.43
CA GLY A 44 -3.00 -8.33 9.58
C GLY A 44 -3.69 -8.85 10.82
N PHE A 45 -3.82 -8.03 11.87
CA PHE A 45 -4.61 -8.41 13.06
C PHE A 45 -6.10 -8.67 12.80
N GLY A 46 -6.60 -8.30 11.62
CA GLY A 46 -7.96 -8.61 11.17
C GLY A 46 -8.12 -9.98 10.48
N SER A 47 -7.09 -10.83 10.44
CA SER A 47 -7.23 -12.24 10.00
C SER A 47 -7.47 -13.16 11.19
N ASN A 48 -7.91 -14.40 10.93
CA ASN A 48 -8.03 -15.47 11.93
C ASN A 48 -6.68 -16.17 12.19
N ASP A 49 -5.59 -15.42 12.15
CA ASP A 49 -4.23 -15.93 12.43
C ASP A 49 -3.94 -15.79 13.93
N ASP A 50 -2.89 -16.47 14.41
CA ASP A 50 -2.41 -16.29 15.77
C ASP A 50 -1.92 -14.84 15.97
N ALA A 51 -2.53 -14.12 16.92
CA ALA A 51 -2.18 -12.74 17.23
C ALA A 51 -0.71 -12.59 17.65
N ALA A 52 -0.11 -13.60 18.28
CA ALA A 52 1.32 -13.59 18.63
C ALA A 52 2.20 -13.69 17.37
N ALA A 53 1.83 -14.55 16.41
CA ALA A 53 2.51 -14.66 15.13
C ALA A 53 2.43 -13.35 14.32
N VAL A 54 1.25 -12.71 14.31
CA VAL A 54 1.05 -11.41 13.65
C VAL A 54 1.90 -10.31 14.30
N ALA A 55 1.97 -10.26 15.64
CA ALA A 55 2.80 -9.29 16.35
C ALA A 55 4.30 -9.48 16.06
N GLU A 56 4.78 -10.73 16.08
CA GLU A 56 6.16 -11.07 15.71
C GLU A 56 6.48 -10.68 14.26
N ASN A 57 5.59 -10.97 13.31
CA ASN A 57 5.78 -10.61 11.91
C ASN A 57 5.89 -9.08 11.71
N ARG A 58 5.11 -8.30 12.46
CA ARG A 58 5.20 -6.83 12.45
C ARG A 58 6.51 -6.33 13.04
N ALA A 59 6.96 -6.92 14.15
CA ALA A 59 8.25 -6.59 14.76
C ALA A 59 9.41 -6.87 13.79
N ARG A 60 9.36 -7.98 13.06
CA ARG A 60 10.33 -8.30 12.00
C ARG A 60 10.33 -7.28 10.86
N CYS A 61 9.17 -6.82 10.41
CA CYS A 61 9.11 -5.77 9.38
C CYS A 61 9.78 -4.46 9.84
N ALA A 62 9.56 -4.05 11.09
CA ALA A 62 10.23 -2.87 11.64
C ALA A 62 11.75 -3.08 11.74
N ALA A 63 12.18 -4.22 12.28
CA ALA A 63 13.59 -4.56 12.43
C ALA A 63 14.34 -4.62 11.09
N ASP A 64 13.69 -5.13 10.03
CA ASP A 64 14.25 -5.18 8.67
C ASP A 64 14.52 -3.79 8.04
N LEU A 65 13.89 -2.74 8.58
CA LEU A 65 14.17 -1.33 8.24
C LEU A 65 15.01 -0.62 9.32
N GLY A 66 15.56 -1.35 10.30
CA GLY A 66 16.34 -0.79 11.40
C GLY A 66 15.52 0.01 12.41
N LEU A 67 14.21 -0.25 12.50
CA LEU A 67 13.27 0.51 13.33
C LEU A 67 12.79 -0.30 14.55
N PRO A 68 12.54 0.36 15.70
CA PRO A 68 11.89 -0.28 16.85
C PRO A 68 10.50 -0.80 16.51
N ALA A 69 10.07 -1.92 17.09
CA ALA A 69 8.77 -2.52 16.80
C ALA A 69 7.58 -1.62 17.19
N ASP A 70 7.74 -0.81 18.24
CA ASP A 70 6.74 0.15 18.74
C ASP A 70 6.67 1.45 17.91
N SER A 71 7.57 1.64 16.95
CA SER A 71 7.50 2.77 15.99
C SER A 71 6.43 2.58 14.91
N LEU A 72 5.98 1.33 14.67
CA LEU A 72 5.08 1.00 13.59
C LEU A 72 3.63 1.36 13.90
N VAL A 73 3.13 2.35 13.17
CA VAL A 73 1.76 2.85 13.26
C VAL A 73 0.96 2.41 12.04
N THR A 74 -0.26 1.91 12.29
CA THR A 74 -1.21 1.53 11.25
C THR A 74 -2.61 2.04 11.61
N VAL A 75 -3.43 2.32 10.60
CA VAL A 75 -4.85 2.70 10.75
C VAL A 75 -5.77 1.48 10.65
N TYR A 76 -7.02 1.65 11.07
CA TYR A 76 -8.09 0.71 10.72
C TYR A 76 -8.63 1.06 9.33
N GLN A 77 -8.15 0.33 8.31
CA GLN A 77 -8.46 0.58 6.89
C GLN A 77 -9.92 0.27 6.55
N VAL A 78 -10.61 1.23 5.90
CA VAL A 78 -12.05 1.19 5.62
C VAL A 78 -12.41 1.53 4.17
N HIS A 79 -11.42 1.59 3.28
CA HIS A 79 -11.56 1.97 1.86
C HIS A 79 -12.20 3.36 1.66
N SER A 80 -11.79 4.31 2.49
CA SER A 80 -12.16 5.72 2.48
C SER A 80 -11.08 6.61 1.84
N PRO A 81 -11.38 7.89 1.56
CA PRO A 81 -10.36 8.89 1.24
C PRO A 81 -9.77 9.57 2.48
N THR A 82 -10.07 9.09 3.69
CA THR A 82 -9.68 9.75 4.94
C THR A 82 -8.19 9.60 5.23
N VAL A 83 -7.55 10.72 5.55
CA VAL A 83 -6.12 10.81 5.90
C VAL A 83 -5.99 11.28 7.35
N VAL A 84 -5.07 10.67 8.10
CA VAL A 84 -4.77 11.07 9.48
C VAL A 84 -3.34 11.58 9.58
N THR A 85 -3.14 12.70 10.29
CA THR A 85 -1.81 13.16 10.67
C THR A 85 -1.35 12.41 11.93
N VAL A 86 -0.19 11.76 11.86
CA VAL A 86 0.40 11.00 12.97
C VAL A 86 1.38 11.89 13.73
N GLU A 87 0.99 12.33 14.92
CA GLU A 87 1.87 13.11 15.80
C GLU A 87 2.58 12.26 16.86
N ARG A 88 2.03 11.09 17.15
CA ARG A 88 2.59 10.09 18.07
C ARG A 88 2.08 8.70 17.70
N PRO A 89 2.80 7.62 18.04
CA PRO A 89 2.26 6.27 17.94
C PRO A 89 0.99 6.10 18.79
N TRP A 90 0.09 5.24 18.34
CA TRP A 90 -1.11 4.85 19.08
C TRP A 90 -1.16 3.34 19.26
N ALA A 91 -1.86 2.90 20.31
CA ALA A 91 -2.16 1.50 20.50
C ALA A 91 -3.07 1.00 19.37
N ARG A 92 -2.98 -0.30 19.05
CA ARG A 92 -3.77 -0.92 17.96
C ARG A 92 -5.26 -0.66 18.12
N GLU A 93 -5.78 -0.74 19.34
CA GLU A 93 -7.19 -0.57 19.70
C GLU A 93 -7.67 0.87 19.50
N GLU A 94 -6.75 1.83 19.47
CA GLU A 94 -7.00 3.26 19.28
C GLU A 94 -6.80 3.68 17.82
N ALA A 95 -6.47 2.74 16.93
CA ALA A 95 -6.19 3.04 15.53
C ALA A 95 -7.40 3.73 14.85
N PRO A 96 -7.23 4.96 14.33
CA PRO A 96 -8.33 5.68 13.72
C PRO A 96 -8.77 4.99 12.43
N ARG A 97 -10.05 5.16 12.10
CA ARG A 97 -10.63 4.67 10.84
C ARG A 97 -10.20 5.59 9.70
N ALA A 98 -9.28 5.15 8.89
CA ALA A 98 -8.70 5.91 7.80
C ALA A 98 -7.98 4.97 6.82
N ASP A 99 -7.58 5.49 5.67
CA ASP A 99 -6.87 4.72 4.65
C ASP A 99 -5.57 5.38 4.22
N ALA A 100 -5.22 6.53 4.79
CA ALA A 100 -3.91 7.10 4.64
C ALA A 100 -3.43 7.78 5.92
N MET A 101 -2.11 7.90 6.02
CA MET A 101 -1.43 8.58 7.10
C MET A 101 -0.37 9.51 6.53
N VAL A 102 -0.13 10.62 7.22
CA VAL A 102 0.99 11.52 6.96
C VAL A 102 1.70 11.86 8.27
N THR A 103 3.00 12.12 8.22
CA THR A 103 3.74 12.61 9.39
C THR A 103 4.99 13.39 8.99
N ARG A 104 5.43 14.24 9.91
CA ARG A 104 6.77 14.85 9.93
C ARG A 104 7.60 14.39 11.13
N GLN A 105 7.05 13.49 11.94
CA GLN A 105 7.70 13.00 13.15
C GLN A 105 8.74 11.96 12.78
N ARG A 106 9.94 12.15 13.30
CA ARG A 106 11.07 11.22 13.15
C ARG A 106 10.88 10.00 14.05
N GLY A 107 11.35 8.84 13.59
CA GLY A 107 11.23 7.59 14.36
C GLY A 107 9.82 7.01 14.44
N ILE A 108 8.86 7.50 13.63
CA ILE A 108 7.55 6.88 13.43
C ILE A 108 7.51 6.24 12.04
N ALA A 109 7.13 4.96 11.98
CA ALA A 109 6.93 4.24 10.73
C ALA A 109 5.44 4.18 10.38
N LEU A 110 5.07 4.69 9.21
CA LEU A 110 3.72 4.59 8.68
C LEU A 110 3.57 3.27 7.91
N GLY A 111 2.62 2.43 8.33
CA GLY A 111 2.32 1.15 7.70
C GLY A 111 0.93 1.11 7.07
N ILE A 112 0.84 0.60 5.84
CA ILE A 112 -0.43 0.30 5.17
C ILE A 112 -0.46 -1.18 4.79
N LEU A 113 -1.57 -1.86 5.12
CA LEU A 113 -1.76 -3.27 4.84
C LEU A 113 -2.49 -3.49 3.52
N THR A 114 -2.03 -4.47 2.75
CA THR A 114 -2.67 -4.82 1.47
C THR A 114 -2.62 -6.32 1.21
N ALA A 115 -3.57 -6.77 0.39
CA ALA A 115 -3.53 -8.02 -0.36
C ALA A 115 -4.38 -7.76 -1.60
N ASP A 116 -3.75 -7.24 -2.66
CA ASP A 116 -4.30 -6.75 -3.94
C ASP A 116 -4.52 -5.24 -4.07
N CYS A 117 -5.04 -4.56 -3.04
CA CYS A 117 -5.17 -3.09 -3.10
C CYS A 117 -3.81 -2.41 -3.25
N VAL A 118 -3.80 -1.20 -3.83
CA VAL A 118 -2.55 -0.50 -4.18
C VAL A 118 -1.97 0.23 -2.96
N PRO A 119 -0.80 -0.15 -2.42
CA PRO A 119 -0.11 0.67 -1.43
C PRO A 119 0.72 1.76 -2.13
N VAL A 120 0.63 2.99 -1.64
CA VAL A 120 1.43 4.12 -2.15
C VAL A 120 2.18 4.78 -1.00
N LEU A 121 3.50 4.90 -1.13
CA LEU A 121 4.37 5.58 -0.17
C LEU A 121 4.83 6.92 -0.77
N PHE A 122 4.88 7.97 0.04
CA PHE A 122 5.19 9.34 -0.38
C PHE A 122 6.28 9.94 0.50
N ALA A 123 7.19 10.72 -0.09
CA ALA A 123 8.20 11.47 0.66
C ALA A 123 8.51 12.82 0.01
N ASP A 124 8.54 13.88 0.82
CA ASP A 124 9.31 15.11 0.55
C ASP A 124 10.51 15.11 1.52
N PRO A 125 11.72 14.78 1.03
CA PRO A 125 12.91 14.68 1.89
C PRO A 125 13.42 16.06 2.35
N THR A 126 13.03 17.15 1.67
CA THR A 126 13.44 18.50 2.05
C THR A 126 12.57 19.04 3.18
N ALA A 127 11.25 18.82 3.10
CA ALA A 127 10.33 19.17 4.18
C ALA A 127 10.39 18.21 5.37
N GLY A 128 10.94 17.00 5.16
CA GLY A 128 10.91 15.94 6.17
C GLY A 128 9.49 15.47 6.43
N VAL A 129 8.70 15.28 5.37
CA VAL A 129 7.31 14.83 5.43
C VAL A 129 7.15 13.55 4.63
N ILE A 130 6.52 12.54 5.24
CA ILE A 130 6.21 11.26 4.61
C ILE A 130 4.71 10.98 4.68
N GLY A 131 4.24 10.13 3.76
CA GLY A 131 2.87 9.65 3.73
C GLY A 131 2.79 8.19 3.28
N ALA A 132 1.74 7.50 3.70
CA ALA A 132 1.41 6.15 3.24
C ALA A 132 -0.10 6.05 3.02
N ALA A 133 -0.52 5.54 1.85
CA ALA A 133 -1.91 5.42 1.48
C ALA A 133 -2.28 4.02 0.98
N HIS A 134 -3.47 3.58 1.38
CA HIS A 134 -4.18 2.42 0.90
C HIS A 134 -5.16 2.83 -0.21
N ALA A 135 -4.76 2.59 -1.46
CA ALA A 135 -5.56 2.90 -2.63
C ALA A 135 -6.20 1.63 -3.22
N GLY A 136 -7.11 1.01 -2.44
CA GLY A 136 -8.11 0.11 -3.03
C GLY A 136 -9.03 0.87 -3.99
N TRP A 137 -9.77 0.17 -4.86
CA TRP A 137 -10.54 0.83 -5.93
C TRP A 137 -11.44 1.97 -5.44
N LYS A 138 -12.10 1.80 -4.28
CA LYS A 138 -12.99 2.80 -3.70
C LYS A 138 -12.22 4.00 -3.14
N GLY A 139 -11.10 3.77 -2.46
CA GLY A 139 -10.23 4.84 -1.95
C GLY A 139 -9.60 5.64 -3.10
N ALA A 140 -9.10 4.94 -4.12
CA ALA A 140 -8.57 5.57 -5.33
C ALA A 140 -9.65 6.39 -6.05
N PHE A 141 -10.85 5.82 -6.22
CA PHE A 141 -11.99 6.50 -6.86
C PHE A 141 -12.41 7.76 -6.10
N THR A 142 -12.49 7.67 -4.77
CA THR A 142 -12.92 8.78 -3.89
C THR A 142 -11.82 9.78 -3.53
N GLY A 143 -10.58 9.54 -3.95
CA GLY A 143 -9.49 10.53 -3.90
C GLY A 143 -8.59 10.48 -2.69
N VAL A 144 -8.30 9.28 -2.17
CA VAL A 144 -7.33 9.09 -1.08
C VAL A 144 -5.92 9.61 -1.43
N LEU A 145 -5.54 9.56 -2.71
CA LEU A 145 -4.20 9.96 -3.18
C LEU A 145 -4.04 11.48 -3.15
N GLU A 146 -5.00 12.20 -3.74
CA GLU A 146 -5.04 13.66 -3.69
C GLU A 146 -5.16 14.17 -2.26
N ALA A 147 -5.98 13.50 -1.44
CA ALA A 147 -6.12 13.83 -0.02
C ALA A 147 -4.80 13.65 0.74
N THR A 148 -4.03 12.58 0.45
CA THR A 148 -2.73 12.32 1.09
C THR A 148 -1.72 13.42 0.71
N VAL A 149 -1.63 13.78 -0.57
CA VAL A 149 -0.73 14.85 -1.04
C VAL A 149 -1.11 16.19 -0.41
N ARG A 150 -2.40 16.52 -0.31
CA ARG A 150 -2.88 17.74 0.34
C ARG A 150 -2.51 17.76 1.83
N ALA A 151 -2.72 16.66 2.53
CA ALA A 151 -2.35 16.55 3.94
C ALA A 151 -0.82 16.65 4.15
N MET A 152 0.00 16.12 3.24
CA MET A 152 1.45 16.35 3.28
C MET A 152 1.80 17.84 3.06
N ALA A 153 1.10 18.51 2.15
CA ALA A 153 1.30 19.95 1.90
C ALA A 153 0.89 20.80 3.11
N ASP A 154 -0.19 20.44 3.80
CA ASP A 154 -0.59 21.04 5.08
C ASP A 154 0.49 20.85 6.14
N LEU A 155 1.33 19.80 6.01
CA LEU A 155 2.49 19.59 6.88
C LEU A 155 3.76 20.35 6.46
N GLY A 156 3.73 21.06 5.33
CA GLY A 156 4.85 21.84 4.80
C GLY A 156 5.59 21.17 3.63
N ALA A 157 5.11 20.03 3.13
CA ALA A 157 5.64 19.44 1.90
C ALA A 157 5.30 20.31 0.68
N ASP A 158 6.15 20.27 -0.33
CA ASP A 158 5.86 20.82 -1.65
C ASP A 158 5.52 19.67 -2.60
N PRO A 159 4.31 19.60 -3.19
CA PRO A 159 3.95 18.59 -4.17
C PRO A 159 5.01 18.40 -5.26
N ALA A 160 5.63 19.48 -5.75
CA ALA A 160 6.65 19.43 -6.79
C ALA A 160 7.98 18.78 -6.34
N ARG A 161 8.13 18.48 -5.05
CA ARG A 161 9.26 17.72 -4.47
C ARG A 161 8.85 16.34 -3.96
N ILE A 162 7.55 16.05 -3.88
CA ILE A 162 7.08 14.74 -3.41
C ILE A 162 7.40 13.67 -4.45
N VAL A 163 8.06 12.61 -4.00
CA VAL A 163 8.19 11.36 -4.74
C VAL A 163 7.17 10.36 -4.22
N ALA A 164 6.44 9.71 -5.13
CA ALA A 164 5.52 8.63 -4.82
C ALA A 164 6.04 7.29 -5.35
N GLY A 165 6.03 6.26 -4.52
CA GLY A 165 6.26 4.88 -4.88
C GLY A 165 4.97 4.07 -4.79
N VAL A 166 4.66 3.34 -5.85
CA VAL A 166 3.50 2.45 -5.95
C VAL A 166 3.98 1.01 -5.79
N GLY A 167 3.50 0.34 -4.74
CA GLY A 167 3.91 -1.02 -4.40
C GLY A 167 3.17 -2.12 -5.16
N PRO A 168 3.43 -3.40 -4.81
CA PRO A 168 2.75 -4.55 -5.40
C PRO A 168 1.23 -4.48 -5.20
N HIS A 169 0.48 -4.83 -6.23
CA HIS A 169 -0.98 -4.82 -6.25
C HIS A 169 -1.51 -5.81 -7.28
N ILE A 170 -2.82 -6.01 -7.33
CA ILE A 170 -3.42 -6.86 -8.37
C ILE A 170 -3.22 -6.24 -9.75
N GLY A 171 -2.68 -7.03 -10.67
CA GLY A 171 -2.39 -6.58 -12.03
C GLY A 171 -3.64 -6.55 -12.92
N ALA A 172 -3.56 -5.77 -14.01
CA ALA A 172 -4.61 -5.67 -15.01
C ALA A 172 -4.98 -7.03 -15.64
N GLY A 173 -4.05 -7.98 -15.70
CA GLY A 173 -4.32 -9.35 -16.18
C GLY A 173 -5.20 -10.17 -15.25
N SER A 174 -5.25 -9.81 -13.97
CA SER A 174 -5.83 -10.58 -12.87
C SER A 174 -7.12 -9.94 -12.30
N TYR A 175 -7.33 -8.64 -12.51
CA TYR A 175 -8.42 -7.90 -11.88
C TYR A 175 -9.71 -7.85 -12.73
N GLU A 176 -10.37 -8.99 -12.92
CA GLU A 176 -11.75 -9.00 -13.46
C GLU A 176 -12.74 -8.35 -12.47
N VAL A 177 -13.66 -7.54 -12.99
CA VAL A 177 -14.73 -6.85 -12.24
C VAL A 177 -16.07 -7.03 -12.95
N GLY A 178 -17.17 -6.76 -12.25
CA GLY A 178 -18.52 -6.81 -12.84
C GLY A 178 -18.85 -5.59 -13.70
N PRO A 179 -19.90 -5.67 -14.53
CA PRO A 179 -20.30 -4.56 -15.41
C PRO A 179 -20.77 -3.32 -14.64
N GLU A 180 -21.35 -3.50 -13.45
CA GLU A 180 -21.73 -2.40 -12.55
C GLU A 180 -20.52 -1.62 -12.01
N PHE A 181 -19.36 -2.26 -11.93
CA PHE A 181 -18.12 -1.61 -11.55
C PHE A 181 -17.65 -0.69 -12.67
N GLU A 182 -17.58 -1.19 -13.90
CA GLU A 182 -17.18 -0.38 -15.06
C GLU A 182 -18.12 0.81 -15.27
N ALA A 183 -19.44 0.57 -15.26
CA ALA A 183 -20.45 1.62 -15.42
C ALA A 183 -20.24 2.78 -14.43
N ARG A 184 -19.94 2.47 -13.16
CA ARG A 184 -19.66 3.48 -12.12
C ARG A 184 -18.47 4.37 -12.47
N PHE A 185 -17.40 3.80 -13.01
CA PHE A 185 -16.21 4.58 -13.39
C PHE A 185 -16.46 5.43 -14.63
N LEU A 186 -17.20 4.89 -15.61
CA LEU A 186 -17.56 5.63 -16.83
C LEU A 186 -18.54 6.78 -16.57
N GLU A 187 -19.47 6.60 -15.63
CA GLU A 187 -20.39 7.66 -15.20
C GLU A 187 -19.65 8.83 -14.53
N ALA A 188 -18.63 8.52 -13.73
CA ALA A 188 -17.82 9.55 -13.08
C ALA A 188 -16.94 10.34 -14.06
N ASP A 189 -16.34 9.65 -15.04
CA ASP A 189 -15.59 10.25 -16.14
C ASP A 189 -15.49 9.23 -17.30
N ALA A 190 -16.04 9.59 -18.46
CA ALA A 190 -15.99 8.75 -19.66
C ALA A 190 -14.56 8.41 -20.10
N GLY A 191 -13.58 9.27 -19.76
CA GLY A 191 -12.17 9.03 -19.98
C GLY A 191 -11.61 7.81 -19.24
N ASN A 192 -12.30 7.30 -18.22
CA ASN A 192 -11.91 6.10 -17.47
C ASN A 192 -11.98 4.82 -18.30
N ALA A 193 -12.66 4.83 -19.46
CA ALA A 193 -12.71 3.68 -20.38
C ALA A 193 -11.32 3.13 -20.74
N ARG A 194 -10.28 3.98 -20.74
CA ARG A 194 -8.90 3.58 -21.02
C ARG A 194 -8.28 2.62 -19.99
N PHE A 195 -8.87 2.49 -18.80
CA PHE A 195 -8.42 1.60 -17.73
C PHE A 195 -9.17 0.26 -17.69
N PHE A 196 -10.10 0.05 -18.64
CA PHE A 196 -10.82 -1.19 -18.77
C PHE A 196 -10.33 -1.94 -20.01
N HIS A 197 -10.16 -3.24 -19.86
CA HIS A 197 -9.74 -4.14 -20.92
C HIS A 197 -10.73 -5.30 -21.05
N PRO A 198 -10.84 -5.93 -22.23
CA PRO A 198 -11.63 -7.15 -22.38
C PRO A 198 -11.18 -8.19 -21.35
N GLY A 199 -12.14 -8.77 -20.64
CA GLY A 199 -11.88 -9.88 -19.71
C GLY A 199 -11.98 -11.25 -20.35
N ARG A 200 -11.85 -12.29 -19.53
CA ARG A 200 -11.93 -13.69 -19.99
C ARG A 200 -13.38 -14.14 -20.11
N ARG A 201 -14.25 -13.61 -19.25
CA ARG A 201 -15.70 -13.88 -19.27
C ARG A 201 -16.44 -12.72 -19.95
N ALA A 202 -17.52 -13.05 -20.64
CA ALA A 202 -18.44 -12.05 -21.16
C ALA A 202 -18.93 -11.14 -20.01
N ASP A 203 -19.05 -9.85 -20.29
CA ASP A 203 -19.51 -8.81 -19.36
C ASP A 203 -18.68 -8.64 -18.08
N HIS A 204 -17.45 -9.19 -18.03
CA HIS A 204 -16.54 -9.04 -16.90
C HIS A 204 -15.22 -8.40 -17.35
N PRO A 205 -15.17 -7.08 -17.57
CA PRO A 205 -13.94 -6.43 -17.99
C PRO A 205 -12.86 -6.58 -16.92
N ARG A 206 -11.60 -6.43 -17.34
CA ARG A 206 -10.47 -6.30 -16.42
C ARG A 206 -10.17 -4.84 -16.18
N PHE A 207 -9.93 -4.48 -14.92
CA PHE A 207 -9.62 -3.12 -14.51
C PHE A 207 -8.14 -2.95 -14.20
N ASP A 208 -7.47 -2.03 -14.88
CA ASP A 208 -6.09 -1.64 -14.58
C ASP A 208 -6.05 -0.59 -13.47
N ILE A 209 -6.14 -1.07 -12.23
CA ILE A 209 -6.07 -0.20 -11.04
C ILE A 209 -4.70 0.49 -10.93
N GLY A 210 -3.63 -0.13 -11.42
CA GLY A 210 -2.28 0.44 -11.41
C GLY A 210 -2.20 1.67 -12.31
N ALA A 211 -2.71 1.57 -13.54
CA ALA A 211 -2.81 2.70 -14.46
C ALA A 211 -3.78 3.78 -13.95
N TYR A 212 -4.91 3.39 -13.34
CA TYR A 212 -5.83 4.34 -12.72
C TYR A 212 -5.13 5.14 -11.60
N VAL A 213 -4.48 4.47 -10.65
CA VAL A 213 -3.71 5.11 -9.58
C VAL A 213 -2.59 6.01 -10.14
N GLY A 214 -1.85 5.53 -11.15
CA GLY A 214 -0.82 6.33 -11.82
C GLY A 214 -1.38 7.60 -12.44
N HIS A 215 -2.56 7.53 -13.08
CA HIS A 215 -3.24 8.70 -13.62
C HIS A 215 -3.66 9.68 -12.52
N ARG A 216 -4.25 9.20 -11.42
CA ARG A 216 -4.63 10.06 -10.28
C ARG A 216 -3.41 10.78 -9.70
N LEU A 217 -2.30 10.06 -9.50
CA LEU A 217 -1.03 10.64 -9.02
C LEU A 217 -0.44 11.68 -10.00
N SER A 218 -0.57 11.47 -11.31
CA SER A 218 -0.09 12.43 -12.31
C SER A 218 -0.79 13.79 -12.23
N GLY A 219 -2.04 13.82 -11.75
CA GLY A 219 -2.79 15.06 -11.51
C GLY A 219 -2.36 15.83 -10.27
N CYS A 220 -1.52 15.24 -9.39
CA CYS A 220 -1.10 15.86 -8.13
C CYS A 220 0.13 16.77 -8.25
N GLY A 221 0.75 16.88 -9.43
CA GLY A 221 1.94 17.71 -9.64
C GLY A 221 3.20 17.21 -8.92
N LEU A 222 3.32 15.88 -8.77
CA LEU A 222 4.43 15.24 -8.06
C LEU A 222 5.75 15.32 -8.85
N ALA A 223 6.86 15.33 -8.12
CA ALA A 223 8.21 15.29 -8.72
C ALA A 223 8.42 14.02 -9.56
N ARG A 224 8.00 12.87 -9.00
CA ARG A 224 8.20 11.56 -9.60
C ARG A 224 7.20 10.55 -9.07
N VAL A 225 6.74 9.66 -9.95
CA VAL A 225 5.98 8.45 -9.60
C VAL A 225 6.78 7.24 -10.09
N ALA A 226 6.99 6.26 -9.22
CA ALA A 226 7.65 5.00 -9.55
C ALA A 226 6.79 3.81 -9.13
N HIS A 227 6.90 2.69 -9.83
CA HIS A 227 6.11 1.48 -9.58
C HIS A 227 7.02 0.28 -9.38
N THR A 228 6.68 -0.61 -8.44
CA THR A 228 7.38 -1.89 -8.30
C THR A 228 7.06 -2.85 -9.44
N GLY A 229 5.84 -2.79 -10.00
CA GLY A 229 5.45 -3.54 -11.18
C GLY A 229 5.21 -5.04 -10.95
N HIS A 230 4.78 -5.43 -9.74
CA HIS A 230 4.43 -6.82 -9.40
C HIS A 230 2.92 -7.02 -9.28
N ASP A 231 2.42 -8.12 -9.87
CA ASP A 231 1.06 -8.61 -9.69
C ASP A 231 0.99 -9.56 -8.48
N THR A 232 0.20 -9.20 -7.45
CA THR A 232 0.02 -10.00 -6.23
C THR A 232 -0.68 -11.35 -6.47
N VAL A 233 -1.50 -11.45 -7.52
CA VAL A 233 -2.19 -12.69 -7.88
C VAL A 233 -1.22 -13.68 -8.50
N GLU A 234 -0.41 -13.23 -9.46
CA GLU A 234 0.51 -14.08 -10.22
C GLU A 234 1.73 -14.54 -9.40
N ARG A 235 2.18 -13.72 -8.45
CA ARG A 235 3.37 -13.99 -7.63
C ARG A 235 3.01 -14.55 -6.25
N GLU A 236 2.34 -15.70 -6.24
CA GLU A 236 1.96 -16.42 -5.02
C GLU A 236 3.15 -16.77 -4.10
N ASP A 237 4.33 -16.96 -4.69
CA ASP A 237 5.60 -17.21 -4.00
C ASP A 237 6.09 -16.02 -3.17
N LEU A 238 5.50 -14.84 -3.38
CA LEU A 238 5.89 -13.58 -2.76
C LEU A 238 4.73 -12.85 -2.09
N PHE A 239 3.51 -12.99 -2.59
CA PHE A 239 2.41 -12.16 -2.11
C PHE A 239 1.18 -13.00 -1.78
N PHE A 240 0.54 -12.69 -0.66
CA PHE A 240 -0.88 -12.97 -0.43
C PHE A 240 -1.75 -12.25 -1.47
N SER A 241 -2.96 -12.74 -1.71
CA SER A 241 -3.91 -12.10 -2.61
C SER A 241 -5.31 -12.45 -2.19
N TYR A 242 -6.14 -11.43 -1.93
CA TYR A 242 -7.55 -11.63 -1.62
C TYR A 242 -8.30 -12.28 -2.79
N ARG A 243 -8.02 -11.84 -4.01
CA ARG A 243 -8.56 -12.37 -5.26
C ARG A 243 -8.24 -13.84 -5.40
N ARG A 244 -6.98 -14.23 -5.21
CA ARG A 244 -6.57 -15.64 -5.31
C ARG A 244 -7.28 -16.49 -4.26
N SER A 245 -7.29 -16.06 -3.00
CA SER A 245 -8.00 -16.76 -1.92
C SER A 245 -9.50 -16.91 -2.20
N THR A 246 -10.15 -15.87 -2.77
CA THR A 246 -11.56 -15.93 -3.18
C THR A 246 -11.80 -16.96 -4.28
N LEU A 247 -10.92 -17.00 -5.30
CA LEU A 247 -11.01 -17.97 -6.41
C LEU A 247 -10.75 -19.41 -5.94
N GLN A 248 -9.96 -19.59 -4.89
CA GLN A 248 -9.66 -20.87 -4.25
C GLN A 248 -10.67 -21.25 -3.15
N CYS A 249 -11.69 -20.41 -2.91
CA CYS A 249 -12.69 -20.60 -1.85
C CYS A 249 -12.08 -20.74 -0.44
N GLU A 250 -10.96 -20.06 -0.19
CA GLU A 250 -10.34 -19.99 1.14
C GLU A 250 -11.17 -19.09 2.08
N GLY A 251 -11.24 -19.46 3.36
CA GLY A 251 -12.04 -18.73 4.35
C GLY A 251 -11.42 -17.41 4.82
N ASP A 252 -10.13 -17.18 4.57
CA ASP A 252 -9.40 -15.97 4.95
C ASP A 252 -8.07 -15.89 4.16
N TYR A 253 -7.31 -14.81 4.37
CA TYR A 253 -6.04 -14.54 3.68
C TYR A 253 -5.08 -13.72 4.56
N GLY A 254 -3.78 -13.87 4.32
CA GLY A 254 -2.74 -13.04 4.93
C GLY A 254 -2.68 -11.63 4.32
N ARG A 255 -2.09 -10.68 5.05
CA ARG A 255 -1.86 -9.30 4.60
C ARG A 255 -0.40 -8.93 4.68
N HIS A 256 0.08 -8.18 3.70
CA HIS A 256 1.40 -7.55 3.69
C HIS A 256 1.36 -6.22 4.39
N ILE A 257 2.53 -5.61 4.54
CA ILE A 257 2.66 -4.21 4.92
C ILE A 257 3.59 -3.47 3.95
N SER A 258 3.24 -2.23 3.64
CA SER A 258 4.14 -1.27 3.01
C SER A 258 4.46 -0.20 4.05
N MET A 259 5.74 0.05 4.28
CA MET A 259 6.22 0.90 5.37
C MET A 259 7.08 2.04 4.83
N ILE A 260 6.94 3.22 5.44
CA ILE A 260 7.85 4.35 5.26
C ILE A 260 8.09 5.05 6.59
N ALA A 261 9.32 5.49 6.83
CA ALA A 261 9.74 6.19 8.04
C ALA A 261 10.80 7.24 7.73
N LEU A 262 10.90 8.24 8.60
CA LEU A 262 12.04 9.16 8.66
C LEU A 262 13.05 8.64 9.69
N ASP A 263 14.34 8.90 9.45
CA ASP A 263 15.41 8.62 10.41
C ASP A 263 15.01 9.04 11.83
N PRO A 264 15.21 8.18 12.84
CA PRO A 264 15.10 8.56 14.24
C PRO A 264 15.97 9.78 14.56
N ILE A 265 15.59 10.55 15.58
CA ILE A 265 16.47 11.59 16.13
C ILE A 265 17.62 10.86 16.84
N SER A 266 18.85 11.14 16.41
CA SER A 266 20.10 10.67 17.05
C SER A 266 20.29 11.26 18.44
#